data_AF-A0A9E5F449-F1
#
_entry.id   AF-A0A9E5F449-F1
#
_cell.length_a   1.000
_cell.length_b   1.000
_cell.length_c   1.000
_cell.angle_alpha   90.00
_cell.angle_beta   90.00
_cell.angle_gamma   90.00
#
_symmetry.space_group_name_H-M   'P 1'
#
loop_
_entity.id
_entity.type
_entity.pdbx_description
1 polymer ?
#
loop_
_entity_poly.entity_id
_entity_poly.type
_entity_poly.pdbx_seq_one_letter_code
_entity_poly.pdbx_strand_id
1 'polypeptide(L)'
;MDAVTNELRVEEAKKQENLFPGKISAETAVSLALKSFLTDSSHIESPLALATLVALEDPDLSSDPAEKILFSHFNRPETVIRFVVCGEEAEHGETVEKNWIIRLKIPTLSDHIFWAVVDRSGVTPPYNYGFN
;
A
#
# COMPACT_ATOMS: atom_id res chain seq x y z
N MET A 1 0.09 -1.67 -19.58
CA MET A 1 0.09 -2.11 -18.18
C MET A 1 -0.52 -0.93 -17.43
N ASP A 2 -1.84 -0.78 -17.43
CA ASP A 2 -2.48 0.55 -17.28
C ASP A 2 -3.79 0.54 -16.47
N ALA A 3 -3.76 0.14 -15.20
CA ALA A 3 -4.95 0.22 -14.35
C ALA A 3 -4.70 0.54 -12.86
N VAL A 4 -3.55 1.12 -12.49
CA VAL A 4 -3.24 1.40 -11.06
C VAL A 4 -2.97 2.89 -10.79
N THR A 5 -2.84 3.75 -11.80
CA THR A 5 -2.22 5.08 -11.66
C THR A 5 -3.17 6.23 -11.29
N ASN A 6 -4.39 5.97 -10.82
CA ASN A 6 -5.41 7.03 -10.89
C ASN A 6 -5.32 8.16 -9.84
N GLU A 7 -4.54 8.02 -8.75
CA GLU A 7 -4.43 9.10 -7.73
C GLU A 7 -3.04 9.35 -7.13
N LEU A 8 -1.97 8.69 -7.63
CA LEU A 8 -0.60 9.06 -7.26
C LEU A 8 -0.25 10.40 -7.93
N ARG A 9 -0.69 11.50 -7.32
CA ARG A 9 -0.47 12.85 -7.83
C ARG A 9 1.00 13.22 -7.71
N VAL A 10 1.66 13.33 -8.85
CA VAL A 10 3.04 13.81 -8.99
C VAL A 10 3.28 15.11 -8.22
N GLU A 11 2.28 15.99 -8.16
CA GLU A 11 2.37 17.27 -7.46
C GLU A 11 2.46 17.11 -5.93
N GLU A 12 1.76 16.14 -5.34
CA GLU A 12 1.89 15.89 -3.90
C GLU A 12 3.25 15.27 -3.58
N ALA A 13 3.72 14.33 -4.40
CA ALA A 13 5.05 13.76 -4.26
C ALA A 13 6.14 14.84 -4.28
N LYS A 14 6.13 15.72 -5.28
CA LYS A 14 7.08 16.85 -5.39
C LYS A 14 6.98 17.80 -4.19
N LYS A 15 5.76 18.14 -3.77
CA LYS A 15 5.55 18.99 -2.60
C LYS A 15 6.19 18.38 -1.35
N GLN A 16 5.97 17.10 -1.10
CA GLN A 16 6.56 16.40 0.04
C GLN A 16 8.07 16.25 -0.09
N GLU A 17 8.63 16.01 -1.28
CA GLU A 17 10.09 15.98 -1.50
C GLU A 17 10.73 17.32 -1.14
N ASN A 18 10.09 18.43 -1.47
CA ASN A 18 10.59 19.77 -1.15
C ASN A 18 10.50 20.09 0.35
N LEU A 19 9.41 19.69 1.02
CA LEU A 19 9.19 19.97 2.43
C LEU A 19 9.98 19.03 3.35
N PHE A 20 10.10 17.76 2.96
CA PHE A 20 10.62 16.67 3.78
C PHE A 20 11.66 15.85 3.00
N PRO A 21 12.86 16.42 2.78
CA PRO A 21 13.91 15.75 2.02
C PRO A 21 14.35 14.46 2.72
N GLY A 22 14.62 13.44 1.93
CA GLY A 22 15.04 12.11 2.38
C GLY A 22 15.97 11.44 1.39
N LYS A 23 16.51 10.27 1.76
CA LYS A 23 17.32 9.45 0.85
C LYS A 23 16.45 8.69 -0.15
N ILE A 24 15.23 8.35 0.25
CA ILE A 24 14.28 7.61 -0.58
C ILE A 24 13.43 8.59 -1.38
N SER A 25 13.45 8.46 -2.71
CA SER A 25 12.58 9.24 -3.62
C SER A 25 11.14 8.73 -3.57
N ALA A 26 10.19 9.56 -4.01
CA ALA A 26 8.78 9.15 -4.07
C ALA A 26 8.55 7.91 -4.94
N GLU A 27 9.22 7.81 -6.09
CA GLU A 27 9.14 6.65 -6.99
C GLU A 27 9.67 5.36 -6.34
N THR A 28 10.81 5.47 -5.65
CA THR A 28 11.39 4.34 -4.90
C THR A 28 10.44 3.92 -3.79
N ALA A 29 9.83 4.87 -3.09
CA ALA A 29 8.86 4.59 -2.04
C ALA A 29 7.61 3.87 -2.57
N VAL A 30 7.07 4.28 -3.72
CA VAL A 30 5.94 3.58 -4.35
C VAL A 30 6.34 2.14 -4.69
N SER A 31 7.51 1.93 -5.28
CA SER A 31 8.00 0.59 -5.63
C SER A 31 8.15 -0.30 -4.38
N LEU A 32 8.68 0.26 -3.30
CA LEU A 32 8.84 -0.43 -2.01
C LEU A 32 7.48 -0.73 -1.35
N ALA A 33 6.54 0.20 -1.40
CA ALA A 33 5.19 0.04 -0.87
C ALA A 33 4.42 -1.05 -1.62
N LEU A 34 4.43 -1.01 -2.96
CA LEU A 34 3.81 -2.04 -3.81
C LEU A 34 4.40 -3.41 -3.52
N LYS A 35 5.73 -3.52 -3.38
CA LYS A 35 6.38 -4.76 -3.00
C LYS A 35 5.90 -5.24 -1.62
N SER A 36 5.84 -4.35 -0.63
CA SER A 36 5.38 -4.70 0.72
C SER A 36 3.93 -5.24 0.68
N PHE A 37 3.00 -4.52 0.05
CA PHE A 37 1.62 -4.99 -0.10
C PHE A 37 1.49 -6.38 -0.74
N LEU A 38 2.33 -6.68 -1.73
CA LEU A 38 2.25 -7.93 -2.50
C LEU A 38 3.03 -9.11 -1.89
N THR A 39 3.91 -8.87 -0.92
CA THR A 39 4.85 -9.92 -0.45
C THR A 39 4.97 -10.02 1.07
N ASP A 40 4.47 -9.04 1.83
CA ASP A 40 4.54 -9.03 3.29
C ASP A 40 3.15 -9.20 3.90
N SER A 41 2.95 -10.37 4.51
CA SER A 41 1.74 -10.76 5.22
C SER A 41 1.91 -10.76 6.75
N SER A 42 2.92 -10.06 7.28
CA SER A 42 3.24 -10.09 8.72
C SER A 42 2.13 -9.51 9.60
N HIS A 43 1.40 -8.51 9.11
CA HIS A 43 0.18 -8.01 9.75
C HIS A 43 -1.03 -8.82 9.30
N ILE A 44 -1.86 -9.27 10.23
CA ILE A 44 -3.03 -10.13 9.94
C ILE A 44 -4.06 -9.46 9.03
N GLU A 45 -4.14 -8.13 9.07
CA GLU A 45 -5.03 -7.32 8.22
C GLU A 45 -4.30 -6.71 7.00
N SER A 46 -3.05 -7.12 6.71
CA SER A 46 -2.38 -6.71 5.46
C SER A 46 -3.13 -7.25 4.23
N PRO A 47 -2.99 -6.62 3.04
CA PRO A 47 -3.66 -7.09 1.83
C PRO A 47 -3.34 -8.55 1.49
N LEU A 48 -2.09 -8.97 1.64
CA LEU A 48 -1.69 -10.35 1.35
C LEU A 48 -2.25 -11.33 2.39
N ALA A 49 -2.29 -10.96 3.67
CA ALA A 49 -2.91 -11.80 4.69
C ALA A 49 -4.42 -11.97 4.44
N LEU A 50 -5.13 -10.90 4.07
CA LEU A 50 -6.54 -11.00 3.72
C LEU A 50 -6.78 -11.81 2.43
N ALA A 51 -5.94 -11.66 1.41
CA ALA A 51 -6.02 -12.50 0.22
C ALA A 51 -5.75 -13.98 0.53
N THR A 52 -4.87 -14.26 1.50
CA THR A 52 -4.65 -15.62 2.00
C THR A 52 -5.90 -16.16 2.69
N LEU A 53 -6.58 -15.35 3.50
CA LEU A 53 -7.84 -15.75 4.13
C LEU A 53 -8.92 -16.06 3.09
N VAL A 54 -9.09 -15.19 2.09
CA VAL A 54 -10.03 -15.41 0.98
C VAL A 54 -9.74 -16.73 0.25
N ALA A 55 -8.46 -17.03 -0.02
CA ALA A 55 -8.08 -18.30 -0.64
C ALA A 55 -8.48 -19.52 0.22
N LEU A 56 -8.36 -19.41 1.54
CA LEU A 56 -8.72 -20.49 2.47
C LEU A 56 -10.24 -20.68 2.62
N GLU A 57 -11.01 -19.61 2.49
CA GLU A 57 -12.46 -19.60 2.72
C GLU A 57 -13.28 -19.87 1.44
N ASP A 58 -12.75 -19.53 0.27
CA ASP A 58 -13.40 -19.75 -1.03
C ASP A 58 -12.86 -21.03 -1.70
N PRO A 59 -13.65 -22.11 -1.79
CA PRO A 59 -13.23 -23.35 -2.43
C PRO A 59 -12.77 -23.17 -3.87
N ASP A 60 -13.34 -22.21 -4.61
CA ASP A 60 -13.01 -21.94 -6.01
C ASP A 60 -11.64 -21.27 -6.16
N LEU A 61 -11.13 -20.63 -5.10
CA LEU A 61 -9.83 -19.95 -5.06
C LEU A 61 -8.77 -20.70 -4.24
N SER A 62 -9.14 -21.79 -3.57
CA SER A 62 -8.27 -22.54 -2.66
C SER A 62 -6.98 -23.12 -3.27
N SER A 63 -6.93 -23.28 -4.60
CA SER A 63 -5.71 -23.68 -5.32
C SER A 63 -4.87 -22.52 -5.85
N ASP A 64 -5.36 -21.29 -5.79
CA ASP A 64 -4.67 -20.11 -6.29
C ASP A 64 -3.76 -19.51 -5.20
N PRO A 65 -2.50 -19.14 -5.52
CA PRO A 65 -1.64 -18.42 -4.59
C PRO A 65 -2.27 -17.08 -4.17
N ALA A 66 -2.13 -16.69 -2.90
CA ALA A 66 -2.68 -15.45 -2.37
C ALA A 66 -2.18 -14.22 -3.13
N GLU A 67 -0.92 -14.23 -3.59
CA GLU A 67 -0.33 -13.17 -4.40
C GLU A 67 -1.05 -13.00 -5.75
N LYS A 68 -1.48 -14.12 -6.37
CA LYS A 68 -2.24 -14.10 -7.63
C LYS A 68 -3.63 -13.52 -7.40
N ILE A 69 -4.30 -13.93 -6.32
CA ILE A 69 -5.61 -13.40 -5.93
C ILE A 69 -5.50 -11.89 -5.68
N LEU A 70 -4.57 -11.47 -4.83
CA LEU A 70 -4.34 -10.06 -4.52
C LEU A 70 -4.02 -9.26 -5.78
N PHE A 71 -3.11 -9.74 -6.63
CA PHE A 71 -2.76 -9.06 -7.88
C PHE A 71 -3.97 -8.91 -8.81
N SER A 72 -4.90 -9.88 -8.82
CA SER A 72 -6.14 -9.78 -9.61
C SER A 72 -7.05 -8.64 -9.13
N HIS A 73 -7.12 -8.41 -7.81
CA HIS A 73 -7.87 -7.30 -7.25
C HIS A 73 -7.15 -5.96 -7.45
N PHE A 74 -5.82 -5.97 -7.35
CA PHE A 74 -4.98 -4.77 -7.51
C PHE A 74 -5.16 -4.09 -8.87
N ASN A 75 -5.39 -4.89 -9.93
CA ASN A 75 -5.58 -4.39 -11.29
C ASN A 75 -7.03 -3.99 -11.63
N ARG A 76 -7.95 -4.01 -10.66
CA ARG A 76 -9.33 -3.60 -10.87
C ARG A 76 -9.48 -2.07 -10.82
N PRO A 77 -10.36 -1.46 -11.63
CA PRO A 77 -10.51 -0.01 -11.70
C PRO A 77 -11.01 0.62 -10.39
N GLU A 78 -11.62 -0.15 -9.49
CA GLU A 78 -12.05 0.28 -8.17
C GLU A 78 -10.91 0.33 -7.14
N THR A 79 -9.75 -0.28 -7.45
CA THR A 79 -8.57 -0.20 -6.59
C THR A 79 -7.97 1.19 -6.68
N VAL A 80 -7.81 1.83 -5.52
CA VAL A 80 -7.28 3.19 -5.42
C VAL A 80 -5.98 3.15 -4.63
N ILE A 81 -4.94 3.76 -5.19
CA ILE A 81 -3.65 3.99 -4.54
C ILE A 81 -3.33 5.48 -4.58
N ARG A 82 -2.95 6.05 -3.44
CA ARG A 82 -2.57 7.46 -3.32
C ARG A 82 -1.50 7.68 -2.26
N PHE A 83 -0.77 8.78 -2.36
CA PHE A 83 -0.01 9.30 -1.23
C PHE A 83 -0.97 9.84 -0.16
N VAL A 84 -0.65 9.61 1.11
CA VAL A 84 -1.21 10.40 2.21
C VAL A 84 -0.65 11.82 2.09
N VAL A 85 -1.51 12.83 2.22
CA VAL A 85 -1.12 14.24 1.99
C VAL A 85 -0.58 14.89 3.26
N CYS A 86 0.17 15.98 3.14
CA CYS A 86 0.60 16.77 4.30
C CYS A 86 -0.58 17.16 5.22
N GLY A 87 -0.47 16.85 6.51
CA GLY A 87 -1.50 17.11 7.51
C GLY A 87 -2.48 15.97 7.74
N GLU A 88 -2.41 14.90 6.94
CA GLU A 88 -3.03 13.61 7.25
C GLU A 88 -1.99 12.67 7.90
N GLU A 89 -2.46 11.79 8.78
CA GLU A 89 -1.67 10.72 9.39
C GLU A 89 -2.16 9.35 8.90
N ALA A 90 -1.28 8.35 8.97
CA ALA A 90 -1.72 6.96 8.93
C ALA A 90 -2.31 6.54 10.28
N GLU A 91 -2.91 5.35 10.33
CA GLU A 91 -3.67 4.91 11.51
C GLU A 91 -2.84 4.89 12.80
N HIS A 92 -1.56 4.48 12.73
CA HIS A 92 -0.70 4.39 13.91
C HIS A 92 0.09 5.68 14.19
N GLY A 93 -0.35 6.82 13.64
CA GLY A 93 0.28 8.12 13.86
C GLY A 93 1.55 8.36 13.05
N GLU A 94 1.82 7.55 12.03
CA GLU A 94 2.93 7.81 11.12
C GLU A 94 2.69 9.10 10.34
N THR A 95 3.69 9.99 10.35
CA THR A 95 3.61 11.27 9.65
C THR A 95 4.40 11.25 8.34
N VAL A 96 3.93 12.04 7.37
CA VAL A 96 4.60 12.20 6.06
C VAL A 96 5.96 12.91 6.14
N GLU A 97 6.28 13.52 7.29
CA GLU A 97 7.55 14.22 7.53
C GLU A 97 8.70 13.23 7.65
N LYS A 98 8.43 12.07 8.27
CA LYS A 98 9.42 11.00 8.48
C LYS A 98 9.29 9.90 7.43
N ASN A 99 8.11 9.75 6.84
CA ASN A 99 7.79 8.62 5.98
C ASN A 99 7.22 9.07 4.64
N TRP A 100 7.41 8.23 3.63
CA TRP A 100 6.47 8.11 2.53
C TRP A 100 5.36 7.17 2.96
N ILE A 101 4.12 7.64 2.88
CA ILE A 101 2.95 6.85 3.29
C ILE A 101 2.03 6.71 2.09
N ILE A 102 1.81 5.48 1.69
CA ILE A 102 0.95 5.11 0.57
C ILE A 102 -0.30 4.48 1.14
N ARG A 103 -1.45 5.08 0.84
CA ARG A 103 -2.77 4.53 1.16
C ARG A 103 -3.29 3.74 -0.03
N LEU A 104 -3.80 2.56 0.26
CA LEU A 104 -4.39 1.64 -0.70
C LEU A 104 -5.81 1.27 -0.25
N LYS A 105 -6.74 1.24 -1.18
CA LYS A 105 -8.09 0.70 -0.97
C LYS A 105 -8.37 -0.31 -2.07
N ILE A 106 -8.78 -1.52 -1.69
CA ILE A 106 -9.16 -2.59 -2.60
C ILE A 106 -10.59 -3.03 -2.27
N PRO A 107 -11.62 -2.30 -2.73
CA PRO A 107 -13.02 -2.56 -2.34
C PRO A 107 -13.51 -3.97 -2.67
N THR A 108 -12.88 -4.62 -3.64
CA THR A 108 -13.24 -5.98 -4.08
C THR A 108 -12.59 -7.08 -3.24
N LEU A 109 -11.66 -6.74 -2.35
CA LEU A 109 -10.97 -7.68 -1.47
C LEU A 109 -11.51 -7.57 -0.04
N SER A 110 -11.59 -6.36 0.51
CA SER A 110 -12.18 -6.08 1.82
C SER A 110 -12.64 -4.63 1.94
N ASP A 111 -13.32 -4.32 3.04
CA ASP A 111 -13.71 -2.96 3.44
C ASP A 111 -12.56 -2.14 4.04
N HIS A 112 -11.41 -2.76 4.29
CA HIS A 112 -10.28 -2.14 4.96
C HIS A 112 -9.66 -1.02 4.13
N ILE A 113 -9.02 -0.10 4.84
CA ILE A 113 -8.01 0.78 4.29
C ILE A 113 -6.65 0.15 4.60
N PHE A 114 -5.73 0.20 3.65
CA PHE A 114 -4.38 -0.28 3.83
C PHE A 114 -3.38 0.87 3.76
N TRP A 115 -2.31 0.75 4.52
CA TRP A 115 -1.18 1.67 4.49
C TRP A 115 0.10 0.89 4.27
N ALA A 116 0.99 1.45 3.46
CA ALA A 116 2.39 1.07 3.42
C ALA A 116 3.22 2.27 3.85
N VAL A 117 4.11 2.03 4.82
CA VAL A 117 4.98 3.04 5.41
C VAL A 117 6.40 2.76 4.97
N VAL A 118 7.03 3.75 4.35
CA VAL A 118 8.41 3.70 3.89
C VAL A 118 9.19 4.83 4.52
N ASP A 119 10.17 4.50 5.37
CA ASP A 119 11.03 5.48 6.01
C ASP A 119 11.83 6.29 4.97
N ARG A 120 11.74 7.63 5.02
CA ARG A 120 12.47 8.53 4.12
C ARG A 120 13.98 8.41 4.26
N SER A 121 14.46 8.01 5.44
CA SER A 121 15.89 7.83 5.71
C SER A 121 16.44 6.52 5.13
N GLY A 122 15.55 5.55 4.84
CA GLY A 122 15.90 4.21 4.34
C GLY A 122 16.56 3.31 5.39
N VAL A 123 16.47 3.64 6.68
CA VAL A 123 17.04 2.84 7.78
C VAL A 123 16.08 1.72 8.17
N THR A 124 14.79 2.04 8.27
CA THR A 124 13.77 1.05 8.62
C THR A 124 13.19 0.42 7.35
N PRO A 125 13.06 -0.92 7.27
CA PRO A 125 12.43 -1.56 6.14
C PRO A 125 10.95 -1.16 6.01
N PRO A 126 10.40 -1.12 4.78
CA PRO A 126 8.98 -0.90 4.57
C PRO A 126 8.12 -1.93 5.30
N TYR A 127 6.98 -1.50 5.80
CA TYR A 127 5.96 -2.38 6.37
C TYR A 127 4.57 -1.91 5.93
N ASN A 128 3.59 -2.80 6.04
CA ASN A 128 2.21 -2.50 5.67
C ASN A 128 1.21 -3.13 6.65
N TYR A 129 0.02 -2.56 6.70
CA TYR A 129 -1.08 -3.02 7.53
C TYR A 129 -2.43 -2.54 6.97
N GLY A 130 -3.50 -3.17 7.43
CA GLY A 130 -4.87 -2.74 7.20
C GLY A 130 -5.54 -2.29 8.50
N PHE A 131 -6.67 -1.62 8.37
CA PHE A 131 -7.55 -1.21 9.48
C PHE A 131 -8.98 -0.99 8.95
N ASN A 132 -9.96 -1.21 9.82
CA ASN A 132 -11.39 -1.02 9.58
C ASN A 132 -11.99 -0.03 10.58
#